data_AF-A0A9E0MLV5-F1
#
_entry.id   AF-A0A9E0MLV5-F1
#
_cell.length_a   1.000
_cell.length_b   1.000
_cell.length_c   1.000
_cell.angle_alpha   90.00
_cell.angle_beta   90.00
_cell.angle_gamma   90.00
#
_symmetry.space_group_name_H-M   'P 1'
#
loop_
_entity.id
_entity.type
_entity.pdbx_description
1 polymer ?
#
loop_
_entity_poly.entity_id
_entity_poly.type
_entity_poly.pdbx_seq_one_letter_code
_entity_poly.pdbx_strand_id
1 'polypeptide(L)'
;MGPPEDDAGPVRSPRPTIPGKQHRVAEAIRSLSRSPDGAELARRLLDPRLQAAKGYQDVVARLLSLDDPKPAALLAELRDAEHLLETGDMTKQTLAFNEKSHGTRQGDPGHYDVDSALMNADGTMDQAFQTYRPTSRDVTSIIQGASDKISEQLSNAPAAHRAISVHVDADLVSGLLARRRDLTELATQRRVSIDIVDQTGRRGRIESPK
;
A
#
# COMPACT_ATOMS: atom_id res chain seq x y z
N MET A 1 -20.02 21.96 65.98
CA MET A 1 -20.25 22.54 64.64
C MET A 1 -18.92 22.93 64.06
N GLY A 2 -18.63 22.43 62.87
CA GLY A 2 -17.37 22.55 62.14
C GLY A 2 -17.24 21.30 61.25
N PRO A 3 -17.75 21.33 60.00
CA PRO A 3 -17.81 20.18 59.09
C PRO A 3 -16.59 20.17 58.13
N PRO A 4 -16.54 19.33 57.08
CA PRO A 4 -15.96 18.00 57.06
C PRO A 4 -14.68 17.89 56.20
N GLU A 5 -14.09 16.70 56.22
CA GLU A 5 -12.96 16.22 55.42
C GLU A 5 -13.23 16.34 53.91
N ASP A 6 -12.28 16.88 53.15
CA ASP A 6 -12.25 16.77 51.68
C ASP A 6 -11.14 15.80 51.26
N ASP A 7 -11.61 14.63 50.84
CA ASP A 7 -10.90 13.52 50.20
C ASP A 7 -10.41 13.95 48.81
N ALA A 8 -9.15 14.36 48.71
CA ALA A 8 -8.50 14.66 47.44
C ALA A 8 -8.03 13.35 46.77
N GLY A 9 -8.99 12.63 46.17
CA GLY A 9 -8.68 11.51 45.27
C GLY A 9 -7.76 11.95 44.11
N PRO A 10 -6.95 11.04 43.53
CA PRO A 10 -5.99 11.40 42.51
C PRO A 10 -6.71 11.87 41.25
N VAL A 11 -6.50 13.14 40.91
CA VAL A 11 -6.92 13.75 39.65
C VAL A 11 -6.31 12.94 38.50
N ARG A 12 -7.09 12.07 37.89
CA ARG A 12 -6.74 11.44 36.62
C ARG A 12 -6.74 12.55 35.57
N SER A 13 -5.56 13.06 35.26
CA SER A 13 -5.36 13.93 34.10
C SER A 13 -5.98 13.26 32.87
N PRO A 14 -6.86 13.94 32.10
CA PRO A 14 -7.36 13.39 30.87
C PRO A 14 -6.18 13.12 29.94
N ARG A 15 -6.13 11.91 29.36
CA ARG A 15 -5.21 11.58 28.27
C ARG A 15 -5.33 12.67 27.20
N PRO A 16 -4.23 13.30 26.75
CA PRO A 16 -4.31 14.23 25.64
C PRO A 16 -4.61 13.44 24.36
N THR A 17 -5.87 13.38 23.95
CA THR A 17 -6.22 13.15 22.55
C THR A 17 -5.74 14.37 21.78
N ILE A 18 -4.59 14.29 21.12
CA ILE A 18 -3.94 15.40 20.39
C ILE A 18 -4.91 15.92 19.30
N PRO A 19 -5.58 17.09 19.50
CA PRO A 19 -6.56 17.61 18.55
C PRO A 19 -5.93 18.14 17.26
N GLY A 20 -4.60 18.33 17.23
CA GLY A 20 -3.87 18.91 16.11
C GLY A 20 -3.60 17.97 14.94
N LYS A 21 -3.53 16.65 15.15
CA LYS A 21 -3.24 15.71 14.05
C LYS A 21 -4.42 15.54 13.10
N GLN A 22 -5.62 15.34 13.65
CA GLN A 22 -6.84 15.20 12.83
C GLN A 22 -7.14 16.46 12.02
N HIS A 23 -6.90 17.65 12.59
CA HIS A 23 -7.08 18.91 11.88
C HIS A 23 -6.11 19.04 10.68
N ARG A 24 -4.83 18.67 10.86
CA ARG A 24 -3.83 18.68 9.77
C ARG A 24 -4.16 17.69 8.65
N VAL A 25 -4.66 16.49 8.98
CA VAL A 25 -5.14 15.52 7.97
C VAL A 25 -6.28 16.12 7.16
N ALA A 26 -7.28 16.70 7.82
CA ALA A 26 -8.42 17.32 7.14
C ALA A 26 -8.02 18.53 6.27
N GLU A 27 -7.00 19.28 6.67
CA GLU A 27 -6.44 20.37 5.88
C GLU A 27 -5.64 19.86 4.66
N ALA A 28 -4.80 18.85 4.85
CA ALA A 28 -4.05 18.21 3.76
C ALA A 28 -5.01 17.63 2.71
N ILE A 29 -6.03 16.87 3.13
CA ILE A 29 -7.06 16.31 2.23
C ILE A 29 -7.79 17.43 1.47
N ARG A 30 -8.13 18.54 2.14
CA ARG A 30 -8.74 19.70 1.48
C ARG A 30 -7.80 20.37 0.47
N SER A 31 -6.51 20.46 0.78
CA SER A 31 -5.50 21.02 -0.13
C SER A 31 -5.32 20.15 -1.38
N LEU A 32 -5.30 18.82 -1.23
CA LEU A 32 -5.19 17.87 -2.33
C LEU A 32 -6.35 18.01 -3.33
N SER A 33 -7.55 18.35 -2.86
CA SER A 33 -8.76 18.43 -3.70
C SER A 33 -8.71 19.53 -4.78
N ARG A 34 -7.60 20.29 -4.87
CA ARG A 34 -7.38 21.34 -5.89
C ARG A 34 -6.90 20.81 -7.25
N SER A 35 -6.50 19.55 -7.35
CA SER A 35 -6.17 18.89 -8.62
C SER A 35 -6.99 17.61 -8.80
N PRO A 36 -7.19 17.11 -10.03
CA PRO A 36 -7.91 15.85 -10.27
C PRO A 36 -7.30 14.66 -9.51
N ASP A 37 -5.98 14.48 -9.60
CA ASP A 37 -5.27 13.39 -8.90
C ASP A 37 -5.35 13.53 -7.38
N GLY A 38 -5.28 14.76 -6.87
CA GLY A 38 -5.39 15.03 -5.44
C GLY A 38 -6.82 14.84 -4.93
N ALA A 39 -7.85 15.15 -5.73
CA ALA A 39 -9.24 14.84 -5.41
C ALA A 39 -9.50 13.33 -5.39
N GLU A 40 -8.92 12.56 -6.32
CA GLU A 40 -9.01 11.10 -6.29
C GLU A 40 -8.29 10.53 -5.06
N LEU A 41 -7.09 11.01 -4.77
CA LEU A 41 -6.34 10.61 -3.59
C LEU A 41 -7.13 10.91 -2.29
N ALA A 42 -7.69 12.11 -2.17
CA ALA A 42 -8.55 12.52 -1.06
C ALA A 42 -9.76 11.58 -0.92
N ARG A 43 -10.46 11.28 -2.03
CA ARG A 43 -11.60 10.35 -2.04
C ARG A 43 -11.23 8.98 -1.50
N ARG A 44 -10.09 8.42 -1.93
CA ARG A 44 -9.60 7.10 -1.51
C ARG A 44 -9.19 7.07 -0.03
N LEU A 45 -8.48 8.08 0.44
CA LEU A 45 -8.15 8.21 1.87
C LEU A 45 -9.40 8.29 2.76
N LEU A 46 -10.51 8.78 2.23
CA LEU A 46 -11.78 8.85 2.95
C LEU A 46 -12.61 7.56 2.90
N ASP A 47 -12.18 6.51 2.18
CA ASP A 47 -12.89 5.21 2.16
C ASP A 47 -12.79 4.54 3.54
N PRO A 48 -13.92 4.27 4.23
CA PRO A 48 -13.93 3.63 5.54
C PRO A 48 -13.22 2.27 5.58
N ARG A 49 -13.24 1.51 4.48
CA ARG A 49 -12.59 0.20 4.38
C ARG A 49 -11.07 0.33 4.41
N LEU A 50 -10.53 1.36 3.74
CA LEU A 50 -9.11 1.69 3.78
C LEU A 50 -8.71 2.25 5.15
N GLN A 51 -9.57 3.06 5.78
CA GLN A 51 -9.33 3.59 7.13
C GLN A 51 -9.28 2.52 8.21
N ALA A 52 -10.02 1.43 8.02
CA ALA A 52 -10.01 0.28 8.92
C ALA A 52 -8.77 -0.61 8.77
N ALA A 53 -7.96 -0.42 7.72
CA ALA A 53 -6.78 -1.22 7.45
C ALA A 53 -5.70 -1.02 8.51
N LYS A 54 -4.98 -2.10 8.83
CA LYS A 54 -3.75 -2.02 9.63
C LYS A 54 -2.72 -1.16 8.86
N GLY A 55 -2.02 -0.27 9.57
CA GLY A 55 -1.00 0.60 8.93
C GLY A 55 -1.57 1.81 8.18
N TYR A 56 -2.89 2.03 8.17
CA TYR A 56 -3.49 3.22 7.54
C TYR A 56 -2.91 4.54 8.10
N GLN A 57 -2.57 4.59 9.39
CA GLN A 57 -1.95 5.78 9.98
C GLN A 57 -0.56 6.08 9.41
N ASP A 58 0.17 5.08 8.93
CA ASP A 58 1.46 5.28 8.27
C ASP A 58 1.28 5.87 6.87
N VAL A 59 0.22 5.46 6.16
CA VAL A 59 -0.21 6.09 4.91
C VAL A 59 -0.56 7.57 5.11
N VAL A 60 -1.34 7.87 6.15
CA VAL A 60 -1.69 9.26 6.51
C VAL A 60 -0.45 10.05 6.94
N ALA A 61 0.47 9.44 7.70
CA ALA A 61 1.72 10.08 8.09
C ALA A 61 2.57 10.42 6.86
N ARG A 62 2.70 9.50 5.89
CA ARG A 62 3.39 9.74 4.62
C ARG A 62 2.75 10.87 3.82
N LEU A 63 1.43 11.01 3.84
CA LEU A 63 0.76 12.15 3.23
C LEU A 63 1.14 13.47 3.91
N LEU A 64 1.23 13.49 5.24
CA LEU A 64 1.51 14.69 6.03
C LEU A 64 3.00 15.06 6.12
N SER A 65 3.90 14.10 5.93
CA SER A 65 5.34 14.28 6.12
C SER A 65 6.07 14.76 4.87
N LEU A 66 5.38 14.86 3.74
CA LEU A 66 5.99 15.21 2.47
C LEU A 66 5.85 16.72 2.24
N ASP A 67 6.98 17.43 2.27
CA ASP A 67 7.11 18.80 1.74
C ASP A 67 6.77 18.85 0.22
N ASP A 68 6.74 17.69 -0.43
CA ASP A 68 6.20 17.48 -1.77
C ASP A 68 5.49 16.11 -1.82
N PRO A 69 4.15 16.04 -1.68
CA PRO A 69 3.45 14.77 -1.74
C PRO A 69 3.73 14.16 -3.11
N LYS A 70 4.20 12.91 -3.18
CA LYS A 70 4.26 12.13 -4.43
C LYS A 70 2.87 11.51 -4.64
N PRO A 71 1.85 12.26 -5.10
CA PRO A 71 0.46 11.87 -4.92
C PRO A 71 0.17 10.67 -5.81
N ALA A 72 0.82 10.58 -6.97
CA ALA A 72 0.72 9.46 -7.88
C ALA A 72 1.27 8.14 -7.32
N ALA A 73 2.34 8.17 -6.50
CA ALA A 73 2.86 6.96 -5.86
C ALA A 73 1.87 6.47 -4.79
N LEU A 74 1.39 7.38 -3.95
CA LEU A 74 0.41 7.03 -2.94
C LEU A 74 -0.94 6.59 -3.55
N LEU A 75 -1.35 7.23 -4.65
CA LEU A 75 -2.55 6.86 -5.40
C LEU A 75 -2.44 5.43 -5.96
N ALA A 76 -1.26 5.05 -6.47
CA ALA A 76 -0.99 3.70 -6.94
C ALA A 76 -1.14 2.66 -5.82
N GLU A 77 -0.54 2.91 -4.65
CA GLU A 77 -0.65 2.04 -3.48
C GLU A 77 -2.12 1.89 -3.02
N LEU A 78 -2.88 2.99 -2.97
CA LEU A 78 -4.30 2.94 -2.60
C LEU A 78 -5.17 2.22 -3.64
N ARG A 79 -4.78 2.23 -4.93
CA ARG A 79 -5.45 1.45 -5.99
C ARG A 79 -5.19 -0.04 -5.83
N ASP A 80 -3.99 -0.42 -5.40
CA ASP A 80 -3.66 -1.82 -5.10
C ASP A 80 -4.40 -2.31 -3.86
N ALA A 81 -4.48 -1.47 -2.82
CA ALA A 81 -5.28 -1.76 -1.64
C ALA A 81 -6.79 -1.90 -1.92
N GLU A 82 -7.38 -1.01 -2.73
CA GLU A 82 -8.77 -1.17 -3.16
C GLU A 82 -8.99 -2.47 -3.94
N HIS A 83 -8.07 -2.83 -4.84
CA HIS A 83 -8.17 -4.09 -5.58
C HIS A 83 -8.13 -5.31 -4.65
N LEU A 84 -7.32 -5.28 -3.61
CA LEU A 84 -7.31 -6.33 -2.58
C LEU A 84 -8.63 -6.38 -1.80
N LEU A 85 -9.23 -5.23 -1.47
CA LEU A 85 -10.55 -5.17 -0.83
C LEU A 85 -11.67 -5.73 -1.72
N GLU A 86 -11.55 -5.60 -3.04
CA GLU A 86 -12.51 -6.11 -4.02
C GLU A 86 -12.38 -7.62 -4.29
N THR A 87 -11.15 -8.14 -4.21
CA THR A 87 -10.86 -9.54 -4.55
C THR A 87 -10.75 -10.46 -3.34
N GLY A 88 -10.53 -9.92 -2.14
CA GLY A 88 -10.42 -10.69 -0.91
C GLY A 88 -11.77 -10.99 -0.23
N ASP A 89 -11.77 -12.00 0.62
CA ASP A 89 -12.90 -12.33 1.51
C ASP A 89 -12.78 -11.52 2.82
N MET A 90 -13.33 -10.31 2.82
CA MET A 90 -13.26 -9.39 3.97
C MET A 90 -13.99 -9.88 5.22
N THR A 91 -14.70 -11.01 5.14
CA THR A 91 -15.27 -11.67 6.34
C THR A 91 -14.22 -12.48 7.12
N LYS A 92 -13.11 -12.81 6.47
CA LYS A 92 -12.00 -13.61 7.03
C LYS A 92 -10.66 -12.90 6.97
N GLN A 93 -10.58 -11.86 6.16
CA GLN A 93 -9.34 -11.16 5.85
C GLN A 93 -9.41 -9.70 6.24
N THR A 94 -8.25 -9.15 6.60
CA THR A 94 -8.07 -7.73 6.89
C THR A 94 -6.99 -7.17 6.00
N LEU A 95 -7.23 -5.99 5.44
CA LEU A 95 -6.23 -5.25 4.68
C LEU A 95 -5.15 -4.69 5.62
N ALA A 96 -3.90 -4.79 5.21
CA ALA A 96 -2.75 -4.21 5.89
C ALA A 96 -1.85 -3.44 4.92
N PHE A 97 -1.28 -2.34 5.37
CA PHE A 97 -0.34 -1.51 4.63
C PHE A 97 1.07 -1.61 5.20
N ASN A 98 2.08 -1.53 4.32
CA ASN A 98 3.51 -1.49 4.66
C ASN A 98 3.95 -2.64 5.58
N GLU A 99 3.53 -3.88 5.27
CA GLU A 99 3.95 -5.06 6.04
C GLU A 99 5.39 -5.42 5.69
N LYS A 100 6.23 -5.58 6.71
CA LYS A 100 7.66 -5.84 6.52
C LYS A 100 8.17 -6.89 7.48
N SER A 101 9.26 -7.55 7.09
CA SER A 101 9.97 -8.46 7.97
C SER A 101 10.55 -7.72 9.18
N HIS A 102 10.44 -8.33 10.36
CA HIS A 102 11.02 -7.78 11.58
C HIS A 102 12.45 -8.25 11.79
N GLY A 103 13.32 -7.36 12.28
CA GLY A 103 14.71 -7.71 12.64
C GLY A 103 15.64 -7.98 11.46
N THR A 104 15.22 -7.67 10.23
CA THR A 104 16.02 -7.80 9.00
C THR A 104 16.06 -6.47 8.26
N ARG A 105 17.10 -6.27 7.45
CA ARG A 105 17.30 -5.12 6.57
C ARG A 105 17.33 -5.58 5.12
N GLN A 106 17.23 -4.61 4.20
CA GLN A 106 17.40 -4.89 2.79
C GLN A 106 18.74 -5.59 2.52
N GLY A 107 18.68 -6.74 1.84
CA GLY A 107 19.82 -7.61 1.58
C GLY A 107 19.98 -8.76 2.58
N ASP A 108 19.33 -8.72 3.73
CA ASP A 108 19.35 -9.83 4.69
C ASP A 108 18.46 -10.99 4.17
N PRO A 109 18.85 -12.26 4.43
CA PRO A 109 17.99 -13.40 4.16
C PRO A 109 16.64 -13.25 4.86
N GLY A 110 15.55 -13.47 4.11
CA GLY A 110 14.19 -13.36 4.65
C GLY A 110 13.63 -11.95 4.72
N HIS A 111 14.39 -10.92 4.27
CA HIS A 111 13.85 -9.56 4.21
C HIS A 111 12.73 -9.44 3.18
N TYR A 112 11.64 -8.77 3.58
CA TYR A 112 10.56 -8.34 2.70
C TYR A 112 9.98 -7.01 3.21
N ASP A 113 9.38 -6.25 2.31
CA ASP A 113 8.72 -4.97 2.57
C ASP A 113 7.63 -4.78 1.52
N VAL A 114 6.38 -5.06 1.88
CA VAL A 114 5.24 -5.09 0.95
C VAL A 114 4.27 -3.95 1.23
N ASP A 115 3.88 -3.24 0.18
CA ASP A 115 3.06 -2.03 0.33
C ASP A 115 1.64 -2.34 0.80
N SER A 116 1.05 -3.46 0.34
CA SER A 116 -0.32 -3.86 0.69
C SER A 116 -0.45 -5.37 0.81
N ALA A 117 -1.22 -5.84 1.79
CA ALA A 117 -1.43 -7.25 2.03
C ALA A 117 -2.85 -7.57 2.52
N LEU A 118 -3.32 -8.78 2.20
CA LEU A 118 -4.48 -9.38 2.85
C LEU A 118 -4.02 -10.36 3.91
N MET A 119 -4.41 -10.10 5.14
CA MET A 119 -4.06 -10.89 6.31
C MET A 119 -5.26 -11.73 6.72
N ASN A 120 -5.06 -13.03 6.91
CA ASN A 120 -6.05 -13.91 7.52
C ASN A 120 -6.20 -13.62 9.02
N ALA A 121 -7.29 -14.09 9.61
CA ALA A 121 -7.57 -13.93 11.04
C ALA A 121 -6.49 -14.55 11.97
N ASP A 122 -5.74 -15.55 11.49
CA ASP A 122 -4.63 -16.18 12.21
C ASP A 122 -3.30 -15.42 12.08
N GLY A 123 -3.29 -14.29 11.37
CA GLY A 123 -2.11 -13.45 11.14
C GLY A 123 -1.22 -13.92 9.99
N THR A 124 -1.60 -14.97 9.26
CA THR A 124 -0.91 -15.37 8.01
C THR A 124 -1.27 -14.43 6.86
N MET A 125 -0.35 -14.25 5.92
CA MET A 125 -0.58 -13.42 4.74
C MET A 125 -1.15 -14.27 3.62
N ASP A 126 -2.35 -13.94 3.14
CA ASP A 126 -2.95 -14.60 1.97
C ASP A 126 -2.37 -14.00 0.68
N GLN A 127 -2.41 -12.67 0.57
CA GLN A 127 -1.91 -11.95 -0.60
C GLN A 127 -0.94 -10.84 -0.20
N ALA A 128 0.13 -10.69 -0.97
CA ALA A 128 1.10 -9.61 -0.84
C ALA A 128 1.26 -8.88 -2.16
N PHE A 129 1.08 -7.55 -2.14
CA PHE A 129 1.22 -6.68 -3.30
C PHE A 129 2.36 -5.70 -3.07
N GLN A 130 3.30 -5.68 -4.02
CA GLN A 130 4.28 -4.62 -4.14
C GLN A 130 3.86 -3.66 -5.25
N THR A 131 3.76 -2.36 -4.93
CA THR A 131 3.50 -1.31 -5.92
C THR A 131 4.82 -0.91 -6.56
N TYR A 132 4.84 -0.85 -7.88
CA TYR A 132 5.96 -0.32 -8.64
C TYR A 132 5.46 0.71 -9.65
N ARG A 133 5.87 1.96 -9.44
CA ARG A 133 5.65 3.04 -10.40
C ARG A 133 6.98 3.41 -11.06
N PRO A 134 7.29 2.89 -12.26
CA PRO A 134 8.51 3.25 -12.96
C PRO A 134 8.58 4.75 -13.25
N THR A 135 9.80 5.30 -13.18
CA THR A 135 10.12 6.63 -13.70
C THR A 135 10.63 6.57 -15.14
N SER A 136 11.14 5.42 -15.57
CA SER A 136 11.56 5.17 -16.95
C SER A 136 10.35 4.91 -17.85
N ARG A 137 10.44 5.34 -19.10
CA ARG A 137 9.50 4.98 -20.18
C ARG A 137 10.03 3.86 -21.08
N ASP A 138 11.27 3.41 -20.86
CA ASP A 138 11.83 2.27 -21.58
C ASP A 138 11.28 0.95 -21.03
N VAL A 139 10.63 0.17 -21.87
CA VAL A 139 9.96 -1.09 -21.49
C VAL A 139 10.94 -2.08 -20.86
N THR A 140 12.18 -2.18 -21.38
CA THR A 140 13.17 -3.11 -20.84
C THR A 140 13.60 -2.72 -19.43
N SER A 141 13.83 -1.42 -19.20
CA SER A 141 14.13 -0.85 -17.89
C SER A 141 13.00 -1.05 -16.88
N ILE A 142 11.74 -0.94 -17.32
CA ILE A 142 10.56 -1.19 -16.48
C ILE A 142 10.52 -2.66 -16.04
N ILE A 143 10.73 -3.61 -16.96
CA ILE A 143 10.76 -5.04 -16.64
C ILE A 143 11.88 -5.35 -15.65
N GLN A 144 13.07 -4.77 -15.85
CA GLN A 144 14.19 -4.94 -14.93
C GLN A 144 13.85 -4.38 -13.54
N GLY A 145 13.32 -3.16 -13.47
CA GLY A 145 12.92 -2.56 -12.20
C GLY A 145 11.84 -3.36 -11.46
N ALA A 146 10.90 -3.97 -12.20
CA ALA A 146 9.94 -4.90 -11.61
C ALA A 146 10.63 -6.16 -11.04
N SER A 147 11.58 -6.74 -11.77
CA SER A 147 12.39 -7.89 -11.31
C SER A 147 13.19 -7.57 -10.05
N ASP A 148 13.80 -6.39 -9.99
CA ASP A 148 14.57 -5.91 -8.84
C ASP A 148 13.65 -5.75 -7.63
N LYS A 149 12.50 -5.09 -7.82
CA LYS A 149 11.49 -4.92 -6.78
C LYS A 149 10.95 -6.25 -6.26
N ILE A 150 10.67 -7.21 -7.14
CA ILE A 150 10.27 -8.56 -6.71
C ILE A 150 11.37 -9.18 -5.83
N SER A 151 12.64 -9.07 -6.24
CA SER A 151 13.77 -9.68 -5.54
C SER A 151 14.01 -9.06 -4.16
N GLU A 152 13.96 -7.73 -4.09
CA GLU A 152 14.29 -6.97 -2.88
C GLU A 152 13.16 -6.96 -1.85
N GLN A 153 11.91 -6.89 -2.31
CA GLN A 153 10.78 -6.53 -1.45
C GLN A 153 9.75 -7.64 -1.29
N LEU A 154 9.57 -8.50 -2.29
CA LEU A 154 8.43 -9.42 -2.36
C LEU A 154 8.80 -10.90 -2.25
N SER A 155 10.00 -11.28 -2.68
CA SER A 155 10.39 -12.70 -2.85
C SER A 155 10.37 -13.50 -1.55
N ASN A 156 10.63 -12.86 -0.41
CA ASN A 156 10.61 -13.52 0.90
C ASN A 156 9.30 -13.30 1.67
N ALA A 157 8.33 -12.57 1.11
CA ALA A 157 7.05 -12.35 1.77
C ALA A 157 6.34 -13.71 1.99
N PRO A 158 5.94 -14.05 3.23
CA PRO A 158 5.33 -15.33 3.57
C PRO A 158 3.83 -15.34 3.19
N ALA A 159 3.54 -15.08 1.91
CA ALA A 159 2.19 -15.01 1.37
C ALA A 159 1.88 -16.18 0.44
N ALA A 160 0.64 -16.67 0.50
CA ALA A 160 0.17 -17.70 -0.44
C ALA A 160 0.20 -17.20 -1.89
N HIS A 161 -0.16 -15.93 -2.09
CA HIS A 161 -0.12 -15.24 -3.37
C HIS A 161 0.72 -13.98 -3.28
N ARG A 162 1.62 -13.77 -4.25
CA ARG A 162 2.47 -12.59 -4.34
C ARG A 162 2.28 -11.95 -5.70
N ALA A 163 2.11 -10.63 -5.73
CA ALA A 163 1.97 -9.87 -6.95
C ALA A 163 2.79 -8.60 -6.91
N ILE A 164 3.35 -8.21 -8.06
CA ILE A 164 3.83 -6.85 -8.28
C ILE A 164 2.87 -6.13 -9.20
N SER A 165 2.46 -4.93 -8.82
CA SER A 165 1.61 -4.05 -9.61
C SER A 165 2.47 -2.97 -10.26
N VAL A 166 2.61 -3.02 -11.57
CA VAL A 166 3.43 -2.11 -12.38
C VAL A 166 2.52 -1.01 -12.95
N HIS A 167 2.52 0.16 -12.31
CA HIS A 167 1.66 1.29 -12.65
C HIS A 167 2.29 2.16 -13.74
N VAL A 168 1.72 2.16 -14.94
CA VAL A 168 2.27 2.85 -16.11
C VAL A 168 1.22 3.72 -16.82
N ASP A 169 1.73 4.66 -17.61
CA ASP A 169 0.91 5.42 -18.53
C ASP A 169 0.30 4.51 -19.62
N ALA A 170 -0.86 4.91 -20.14
CA ALA A 170 -1.64 4.11 -21.08
C ALA A 170 -0.87 3.73 -22.36
N ASP A 171 0.04 4.57 -22.82
CA ASP A 171 0.86 4.32 -24.01
C ASP A 171 1.95 3.26 -23.79
N LEU A 172 2.38 3.03 -22.55
CA LEU A 172 3.35 1.99 -22.18
C LEU A 172 2.73 0.62 -21.99
N VAL A 173 1.41 0.54 -21.75
CA VAL A 173 0.68 -0.73 -21.56
C VAL A 173 0.88 -1.65 -22.76
N SER A 174 0.69 -1.15 -23.97
CA SER A 174 0.86 -1.94 -25.20
C SER A 174 2.30 -2.43 -25.38
N GLY A 175 3.29 -1.61 -25.01
CA GLY A 175 4.71 -1.98 -25.05
C GLY A 175 5.06 -3.11 -24.08
N LEU A 176 4.55 -3.03 -22.84
CA LEU A 176 4.73 -4.09 -21.85
C LEU A 176 4.00 -5.38 -22.24
N LEU A 177 2.78 -5.28 -22.75
CA LEU A 177 2.01 -6.44 -23.23
C LEU A 177 2.66 -7.08 -24.47
N ALA A 178 3.35 -6.31 -25.32
CA ALA A 178 4.15 -6.87 -26.42
C ALA A 178 5.33 -7.72 -25.89
N ARG A 179 5.81 -7.45 -24.66
CA ARG A 179 6.83 -8.24 -23.95
C ARG A 179 6.22 -9.26 -22.99
N ARG A 180 4.98 -9.69 -23.23
CA ARG A 180 4.26 -10.66 -22.38
C ARG A 180 5.04 -11.94 -22.11
N ARG A 181 5.80 -12.46 -23.08
CA ARG A 181 6.62 -13.66 -22.89
C ARG A 181 7.65 -13.46 -21.78
N ASP A 182 8.38 -12.35 -21.83
CA ASP A 182 9.44 -12.03 -20.85
C ASP A 182 8.83 -11.82 -19.46
N LEU A 183 7.67 -11.15 -19.40
CA LEU A 183 6.91 -10.97 -18.17
C LEU A 183 6.39 -12.31 -17.60
N THR A 184 5.88 -13.21 -18.44
CA THR A 184 5.46 -14.55 -18.01
C THR A 184 6.65 -15.37 -17.50
N GLU A 185 7.79 -15.28 -18.18
CA GLU A 185 9.02 -15.95 -17.74
C GLU A 185 9.47 -15.42 -16.38
N LEU A 186 9.52 -14.09 -16.20
CA LEU A 186 9.83 -13.47 -14.92
C LEU A 186 8.85 -13.89 -13.81
N ALA A 187 7.54 -13.82 -14.07
CA ALA A 187 6.48 -14.22 -13.16
C ALA A 187 6.66 -15.69 -12.72
N THR A 188 7.00 -16.56 -13.66
CA THR A 188 7.23 -17.99 -13.41
C THR A 188 8.49 -18.23 -12.58
N GLN A 189 9.62 -17.64 -12.97
CA GLN A 189 10.90 -17.77 -12.27
C GLN A 189 10.80 -17.29 -10.83
N ARG A 190 10.06 -16.21 -10.58
CA ARG A 190 9.89 -15.61 -9.25
C ARG A 190 8.69 -16.16 -8.48
N ARG A 191 7.83 -16.96 -9.11
CA ARG A 191 6.57 -17.48 -8.54
C ARG A 191 5.70 -16.35 -7.98
N VAL A 192 5.46 -15.33 -8.82
CA VAL A 192 4.62 -14.16 -8.54
C VAL A 192 3.68 -13.91 -9.72
N SER A 193 2.64 -13.12 -9.49
CA SER A 193 1.86 -12.49 -10.56
C SER A 193 2.41 -11.10 -10.86
N ILE A 194 2.27 -10.65 -12.11
CA ILE A 194 2.61 -9.29 -12.52
C ILE A 194 1.34 -8.64 -13.06
N ASP A 195 0.87 -7.61 -12.39
CA ASP A 195 -0.28 -6.81 -12.81
C ASP A 195 0.24 -5.54 -13.50
N ILE A 196 -0.06 -5.35 -14.79
CA ILE A 196 0.17 -4.07 -15.47
C ILE A 196 -1.06 -3.20 -15.21
N VAL A 197 -0.86 -2.08 -14.51
CA VAL A 197 -1.95 -1.20 -14.09
C VAL A 197 -1.84 0.12 -14.84
N ASP A 198 -2.89 0.50 -15.54
CA ASP A 198 -2.94 1.82 -16.16
C ASP A 198 -3.37 2.91 -15.17
N GLN A 199 -3.24 4.15 -15.61
CA GLN A 199 -3.64 5.33 -14.85
C GLN A 199 -5.15 5.44 -14.53
N THR A 200 -6.01 4.61 -15.11
CA THR A 200 -7.43 4.48 -14.73
C THR A 200 -7.66 3.40 -13.68
N GLY A 201 -6.63 2.62 -13.34
CA GLY A 201 -6.70 1.47 -12.45
C GLY A 201 -7.07 0.17 -13.16
N ARG A 202 -7.16 0.17 -14.50
CA ARG A 202 -7.41 -1.06 -15.26
C ARG A 202 -6.18 -1.95 -15.20
N ARG A 203 -6.39 -3.23 -14.88
CA ARG A 203 -5.33 -4.23 -14.69
C ARG A 203 -5.28 -5.21 -15.85
N GLY A 204 -4.09 -5.43 -16.39
CA GLY A 204 -3.75 -6.56 -17.25
C GLY A 204 -2.85 -7.53 -16.47
N ARG A 205 -3.39 -8.68 -16.06
CA ARG A 205 -2.66 -9.65 -15.24
C ARG A 205 -1.86 -10.64 -16.09
N ILE A 206 -0.61 -10.86 -15.70
CA ILE A 206 0.29 -11.91 -16.19
C ILE A 206 0.56 -12.87 -15.02
N GLU A 207 0.16 -14.13 -15.18
CA GLU A 207 0.34 -15.17 -14.15
C GLU A 207 1.38 -16.21 -14.59
N SER A 208 2.01 -16.86 -13.61
CA SER A 208 2.72 -18.12 -13.84
C SER A 208 1.71 -19.18 -14.30
N PRO A 209 1.97 -19.93 -15.37
CA PRO A 209 1.14 -21.09 -15.70
C PRO A 209 1.19 -22.11 -14.55
N LYS A 210 0.03 -22.70 -14.25
CA LYS A 210 -0.13 -23.74 -13.22
C LYS A 210 0.60 -25.02 -13.59
#